data_AF-A0A351Y3I8-F1
#
_entry.id   AF-A0A351Y3I8-F1
#
_cell.length_a   1.000
_cell.length_b   1.000
_cell.length_c   1.000
_cell.angle_alpha   90.00
_cell.angle_beta   90.00
_cell.angle_gamma   90.00
#
_symmetry.space_group_name_H-M   'P 1'
#
loop_
_entity.id
_entity.type
_entity.pdbx_description
1 polymer ?
#
loop_
_entity_poly.entity_id
_entity_poly.type
_entity_poly.pdbx_seq_one_letter_code
_entity_poly.pdbx_strand_id
1 'polypeptide(L)' 'MTSIVPNTFVGYTNLQYLNLDHNSITSIESGSFN' A
#
# COMPACT_ATOMS: atom_id res chain seq x y z
N MET A 1 -3.35 -11.02 4.41
CA MET A 1 -3.59 -9.57 4.51
C MET A 1 -4.52 -9.19 3.36
N THR A 2 -5.66 -8.57 3.65
CA THR A 2 -6.68 -8.23 2.64
C THR A 2 -6.78 -6.73 2.37
N SER A 3 -6.11 -5.90 3.16
CA SER A 3 -6.22 -4.44 3.05
C SER A 3 -4.89 -3.78 3.35
N ILE A 4 -4.62 -2.65 2.68
CA ILE A 4 -3.51 -1.75 2.99
C ILE A 4 -4.07 -0.57 3.81
N VAL A 5 -3.47 -0.32 4.97
CA VAL A 5 -3.93 0.68 5.95
C VAL A 5 -3.20 2.02 5.79
N PRO A 6 -3.73 3.12 6.36
CA PRO A 6 -3.08 4.42 6.28
C PRO A 6 -1.64 4.37 6.81
N ASN A 7 -0.79 5.22 6.24
CA ASN A 7 0.62 5.37 6.58
C ASN A 7 1.53 4.16 6.30
N THR A 8 1.02 3.11 5.64
CA THR A 8 1.82 1.91 5.29
C THR A 8 3.06 2.28 4.48
N PHE A 9 2.97 3.28 3.59
CA PHE A 9 4.07 3.64 2.69
C PHE A 9 4.75 4.99 2.95
N VAL A 10 4.43 5.70 4.06
CA VAL A 10 4.95 7.05 4.37
C VAL A 10 6.49 7.13 4.37
N GLY A 11 7.17 6.08 4.80
CA GLY A 11 8.62 6.03 4.86
C GLY A 11 9.31 5.79 3.51
N TYR A 12 8.58 5.38 2.47
CA TYR A 12 9.15 5.02 1.17
C TYR A 12 9.06 6.19 0.19
N THR A 13 9.74 7.28 0.51
CA THR A 13 9.73 8.54 -0.25
C THR A 13 10.22 8.43 -1.70
N ASN A 14 10.90 7.33 -2.04
CA ASN A 14 11.38 7.03 -3.39
C ASN A 14 10.65 5.85 -4.06
N LEU A 15 9.52 5.39 -3.51
CA LEU A 15 8.75 4.28 -4.09
C LEU A 15 8.14 4.69 -5.43
N GLN A 16 8.61 4.07 -6.51
CA GLN A 16 8.10 4.30 -7.87
C GLN A 16 7.23 3.16 -8.37
N TYR A 17 7.46 1.95 -7.84
CA TYR A 17 6.75 0.75 -8.25
C TYR A 17 6.46 -0.12 -7.04
N LEU A 18 5.20 -0.55 -6.93
CA LEU A 18 4.74 -1.47 -5.90
C LEU A 18 4.03 -2.63 -6.62
N ASN A 19 4.66 -3.81 -6.61
CA ASN A 19 4.04 -5.01 -7.14
C ASN A 19 3.11 -5.61 -6.08
N LEU A 20 1.82 -5.69 -6.38
CA LEU A 20 0.82 -6.31 -5.51
C LEU A 20 0.29 -7.64 -6.06
N ASP A 21 0.86 -8.15 -7.16
CA ASP A 21 0.45 -9.40 -7.78
C ASP A 21 0.51 -10.58 -6.79
N HIS A 22 -0.41 -11.53 -6.96
CA HIS A 22 -0.54 -12.72 -6.10
C HIS A 22 -0.83 -12.43 -4.61
N ASN A 23 -1.43 -11.27 -4.30
CA ASN A 23 -1.96 -10.99 -2.96
C ASN A 23 -3.48 -11.09 -2.92
N SER A 24 -4.02 -11.36 -1.72
CA SER A 24 -5.47 -11.31 -1.45
C SER A 24 -5.96 -9.91 -1.08
N ILE A 25 -5.25 -8.86 -1.50
CA ILE A 25 -5.59 -7.47 -1.16
C ILE A 25 -6.84 -7.06 -1.95
N THR A 26 -7.89 -6.70 -1.24
CA THR A 26 -9.19 -6.27 -1.77
C THR A 26 -9.43 -4.78 -1.56
N SER A 27 -8.66 -4.11 -0.69
CA SER A 27 -8.79 -2.66 -0.47
C SER A 27 -7.46 -1.97 -0.17
N ILE A 28 -7.40 -0.70 -0.55
CA ILE A 28 -6.33 0.23 -0.18
C ILE A 28 -7.03 1.42 0.47
N GLU A 29 -6.76 1.64 1.76
CA GLU A 29 -7.40 2.70 2.53
C GLU A 29 -6.82 4.07 2.19
N SER A 30 -7.64 5.11 2.33
CA SER A 30 -7.19 6.49 2.16
C SER A 30 -6.01 6.80 3.08
N GLY A 31 -4.99 7.47 2.56
CA GLY A 31 -3.79 7.81 3.32
C GLY A 31 -2.74 6.70 3.41
N SER A 32 -2.90 5.59 2.69
CA SER A 32 -1.87 4.54 2.59
C SER A 32 -0.52 5.05 2.04
N PHE A 33 -0.56 6.14 1.26
CA PHE A 33 0.59 6.78 0.59
C PHE A 33 0.82 8.25 1.02
N ASN A 34 0.32 8.65 2.19
CA ASN A 34 0.55 10.00 2.71
C ASN A 34 2.03 10.30 2.97
#